data_AF-A0AAC9NXM4-F1
#
_entry.id   AF-A0AAC9NXM4-F1
#
_cell.length_a   1.000
_cell.length_b   1.000
_cell.length_c   1.000
_cell.angle_alpha   90.00
_cell.angle_beta   90.00
_cell.angle_gamma   90.00
#
_symmetry.space_group_name_H-M   'P 1'
#
loop_
_entity.id
_entity.type
_entity.pdbx_description
1 polymer ?
#
loop_
_entity_poly.entity_id
_entity_poly.type
_entity_poly.pdbx_seq_one_letter_code
_entity_poly.pdbx_strand_id
1 'polypeptide(L)' 'MNTLHTIDTDYELTWDEFLITVEDLHLIETGADLADDDYATVLAAFERGLSPNGCVMSIIDARRPFDAREHWFHAA' A
#
# COMPACT_ATOMS: atom_id res chain seq x y z
N MET A 1 25.73 20.55 -6.67
CA MET A 1 25.07 20.00 -5.47
C MET A 1 23.88 19.21 -5.96
N ASN A 2 23.89 17.88 -5.74
CA ASN A 2 22.79 17.00 -6.13
C ASN A 2 21.64 17.19 -5.14
N THR A 3 20.56 17.83 -5.57
CA THR A 3 19.34 17.95 -4.77
C THR A 3 18.62 16.62 -4.82
N LEU A 4 18.76 15.82 -3.77
CA LEU A 4 17.92 14.64 -3.57
C LEU A 4 16.52 15.17 -3.22
N HIS A 5 15.56 15.06 -4.14
CA HIS A 5 14.15 15.25 -3.82
C HIS A 5 13.72 14.07 -2.94
N THR A 6 13.91 14.18 -1.63
CA THR A 6 13.07 13.44 -0.70
C THR A 6 11.64 13.89 -0.99
N ILE A 7 10.80 12.95 -1.42
CA ILE A 7 9.38 13.21 -1.62
C ILE A 7 8.83 13.44 -0.21
N ASP A 8 8.81 14.69 0.22
CA ASP A 8 8.04 15.18 1.37
C ASP A 8 6.57 15.03 0.99
N THR A 9 6.05 13.82 1.14
CA THR A 9 4.60 13.58 1.11
C THR A 9 4.12 13.69 2.54
N ASP A 10 4.12 14.91 3.06
CA ASP A 10 3.32 15.27 4.24
C ASP A 10 1.84 15.15 3.82
N TYR A 11 1.33 13.92 3.78
CA TYR A 11 -0.11 13.68 3.73
C TYR A 11 -0.67 14.10 5.09
N GLU A 12 -0.99 15.38 5.23
CA GLU A 12 -1.79 15.90 6.35
C GLU A 12 -3.24 15.42 6.21
N LEU A 13 -3.45 14.10 6.32
CA LEU A 13 -4.78 13.52 6.41
C LEU A 13 -5.08 13.21 7.87
N THR A 14 -6.31 13.48 8.28
CA THR A 14 -6.85 12.87 9.49
C THR A 14 -6.92 11.34 9.32
N TRP A 15 -7.01 10.62 10.43
CA TRP A 15 -7.19 9.16 10.41
C TRP A 15 -8.40 8.75 9.53
N ASP A 16 -9.52 9.44 9.67
CA ASP A 16 -10.74 9.13 8.93
C ASP A 16 -10.57 9.37 7.42
N GLU A 17 -9.95 10.49 7.04
CA GLU A 17 -9.66 10.77 5.62
C GLU A 17 -8.67 9.77 5.01
N PHE A 18 -7.67 9.36 5.80
CA PHE A 18 -6.73 8.34 5.38
C PHE A 18 -7.44 7.00 5.14
N LEU A 19 -8.24 6.55 6.11
CA LEU A 19 -8.95 5.28 6.02
C LEU A 19 -9.90 5.22 4.82
N ILE A 20 -10.73 6.25 4.64
CA ILE A 20 -11.67 6.33 3.51
C ILE A 20 -10.89 6.29 2.18
N THR A 21 -9.79 7.03 2.09
CA THR A 21 -8.96 7.04 0.87
C THR A 21 -8.38 5.65 0.58
N VAL A 22 -7.93 4.91 1.61
CA VAL A 22 -7.42 3.55 1.44
C VAL A 22 -8.52 2.59 1.01
N GLU A 23 -9.73 2.67 1.60
CA GLU A 23 -10.89 1.86 1.21
C GLU A 23 -11.26 2.08 -0.26
N ASP A 24 -11.40 3.34 -0.67
CA ASP A 24 -11.73 3.71 -2.05
C ASP A 24 -10.66 3.19 -3.03
N LEU A 25 -9.38 3.41 -2.73
CA LEU A 25 -8.27 2.95 -3.56
C LEU A 25 -8.20 1.41 -3.61
N HIS A 26 -8.40 0.73 -2.49
CA HIS A 26 -8.42 -0.74 -2.46
C HIS A 26 -9.55 -1.30 -3.31
N LEU A 27 -10.74 -0.70 -3.22
CA LEU A 27 -11.90 -1.07 -4.03
C LEU A 27 -11.65 -0.83 -5.52
N ILE A 28 -11.02 0.30 -5.89
CA ILE A 28 -10.65 0.60 -7.28
C ILE A 28 -9.64 -0.42 -7.82
N GLU A 29 -8.60 -0.75 -7.05
CA GLU A 29 -7.51 -1.62 -7.51
C GLU A 29 -7.90 -3.11 -7.54
N THR A 30 -8.72 -3.56 -6.59
CA THR A 30 -9.02 -4.99 -6.40
C THR A 30 -10.45 -5.38 -6.75
N GLY A 31 -11.37 -4.41 -6.80
CA GLY A 31 -12.80 -4.66 -6.93
C GLY A 31 -13.46 -5.21 -5.66
N ALA A 32 -12.77 -5.19 -4.52
CA ALA A 32 -13.25 -5.68 -3.24
C ALA A 32 -12.99 -4.68 -2.11
N ASP A 33 -13.81 -4.77 -1.06
CA ASP A 33 -13.60 -4.03 0.19
C ASP A 33 -12.39 -4.58 0.96
N LEU A 34 -11.87 -3.77 1.88
CA LEU A 34 -10.86 -4.24 2.84
C LEU A 34 -11.44 -5.35 3.71
N ALA A 35 -10.60 -6.35 4.00
CA ALA A 35 -10.92 -7.35 5.00
C ALA A 35 -10.62 -6.79 6.40
N ASP A 36 -11.30 -7.31 7.42
CA ASP A 36 -11.08 -6.94 8.82
C ASP A 36 -9.60 -7.05 9.25
N ASP A 37 -8.88 -8.05 8.71
CA ASP A 37 -7.46 -8.27 9.00
C ASP A 37 -6.53 -7.19 8.39
N ASP A 38 -7.00 -6.42 7.40
CA ASP A 38 -6.20 -5.38 6.76
C ASP A 38 -6.11 -4.10 7.59
N TYR A 39 -7.10 -3.83 8.46
CA TYR A 39 -7.13 -2.59 9.24
C TYR A 39 -5.92 -2.43 10.16
N ALA A 40 -5.33 -3.54 10.62
CA ALA A 40 -4.06 -3.50 11.37
C ALA A 40 -2.90 -2.97 10.50
N THR A 41 -2.88 -3.34 9.22
CA THR A 41 -1.90 -2.85 8.24
C THR A 41 -2.16 -1.38 7.91
N VAL A 42 -3.44 -0.99 7.75
CA VAL A 42 -3.85 0.40 7.50
C VAL A 42 -3.44 1.32 8.65
N LEU A 43 -3.71 0.91 9.89
CA LEU A 43 -3.29 1.64 11.08
C LEU A 43 -1.77 1.80 11.16
N ALA A 44 -1.03 0.71 10.97
CA ALA A 44 0.42 0.76 10.97
C ALA A 44 0.98 1.65 9.85
N ALA A 45 0.30 1.72 8.71
CA ALA A 45 0.70 2.60 7.60
C ALA A 45 0.48 4.07 7.94
N PHE A 46 -0.66 4.40 8.55
CA PHE A 46 -0.97 5.75 9.03
C PHE A 46 0.03 6.23 10.09
N GLU A 47 0.31 5.41 11.11
CA GLU A 47 1.28 5.74 12.17
C GLU A 47 2.70 5.94 11.63
N ARG A 48 3.04 5.29 10.51
CA ARG A 48 4.33 5.43 9.82
C ARG A 48 4.37 6.59 8.83
N GLY A 49 3.28 7.32 8.64
CA GLY A 49 3.18 8.41 7.66
C GLY A 49 3.28 7.93 6.21
N LEU A 50 2.86 6.70 5.92
CA LEU A 50 2.76 6.23 4.54
C LEU A 50 1.62 6.94 3.81
N SER A 51 1.75 7.10 2.49
CA SER A 51 0.63 7.57 1.68
C SER A 51 -0.46 6.49 1.57
N PRO A 52 -1.74 6.86 1.36
CA PRO A 52 -2.81 5.90 1.12
C PRO A 52 -2.51 4.90 -0.01
N ASN A 53 -1.93 5.39 -1.11
CA ASN A 53 -1.49 4.55 -2.22
C ASN A 53 -0.41 3.53 -1.78
N GLY A 54 0.57 3.96 -0.98
CA GLY A 54 1.60 3.08 -0.46
C GLY A 54 1.04 2.00 0.48
N CYS A 55 0.02 2.35 1.28
CA CYS A 55 -0.71 1.39 2.11
C CYS A 55 -1.42 0.33 1.25
N VAL A 56 -2.20 0.74 0.24
CA VAL A 56 -2.93 -0.19 -0.64
C VAL A 56 -1.97 -1.13 -1.37
N MET A 57 -0.86 -0.62 -1.90
CA MET A 57 0.14 -1.47 -2.56
C MET A 57 0.74 -2.48 -1.59
N SER A 58 1.02 -2.09 -0.34
CA SER A 58 1.51 -3.03 0.68
C SER A 58 0.50 -4.14 1.00
N ILE A 59 -0.80 -3.81 1.04
CA ILE A 59 -1.87 -4.79 1.27
C ILE A 59 -1.98 -5.76 0.09
N ILE A 60 -1.93 -5.25 -1.15
CA ILE A 60 -1.98 -6.06 -2.37
C ILE A 60 -0.75 -6.97 -2.47
N ASP A 61 0.45 -6.45 -2.21
CA ASP A 61 1.70 -7.21 -2.27
C ASP A 61 1.74 -8.32 -1.21
N ALA A 62 1.24 -8.07 0.01
CA ALA A 62 1.13 -9.09 1.05
C ALA A 62 0.19 -10.24 0.64
N ARG A 63 -0.79 -9.96 -0.22
CA ARG A 63 -1.78 -10.93 -0.72
C ARG A 63 -1.39 -11.59 -2.03
N ARG A 64 -0.40 -11.06 -2.75
CA ARG A 64 0.09 -11.72 -3.95
C ARG A 64 0.65 -13.08 -3.55
N PRO A 65 0.12 -14.19 -4.08
CA PRO A 65 0.78 -15.48 -3.91
C PRO A 65 2.20 -15.33 -4.48
N PHE A 66 3.20 -15.75 -3.71
CA PHE A 66 4.59 -15.79 -4.15
C PHE A 66 4.66 -16.64 -5.42
N ASP A 67 4.64 -15.99 -6.59
CA ASP A 67 4.54 -16.68 -7.86
C ASP A 67 5.92 -17.29 -8.14
N ALA A 68 6.14 -18.52 -7.66
CA ALA A 68 7.38 -19.29 -7.83
C ALA A 68 7.73 -19.57 -9.32
N ARG A 69 6.95 -19.03 -10.26
CA ARG A 69 7.18 -19.11 -11.71
C ARG A 69 8.23 -18.14 -12.23
N GLU A 70 8.58 -17.06 -11.52
CA GLU A 70 9.65 -16.16 -11.99
C GLU A 70 11.06 -16.80 -11.93
N HIS A 71 11.24 -17.92 -11.22
CA HIS A 71 12.53 -18.64 -11.18
C HIS A 71 12.84 -19.48 -12.42
N TRP A 72 11.90 -19.65 -13.37
CA TRP A 72 12.09 -20.55 -14.52
C TRP A 72 12.82 -19.89 -15.71
N PHE A 73 13.09 -18.58 -15.67
CA PHE A 73 13.74 -17.86 -16.77
C PHE A 73 15.27 -17.65 -16.61
N HIS A 74 15.89 -18.19 -15.55
CA HIS A 74 17.35 -18.08 -15.33
C HIS A 74 18.12 -19.41 -15.39
N ALA A 75 17.49 -20.50 -15.83
CA ALA A 75 18.15 -21.77 -16.07
C ALA A 75 18.05 -22.17 -17.56
N ALA A 76 18.76 -21.44 -18.44
CA ALA A 76 19.04 -21.86 -19.81
C ALA A 76 20.41 -21.32 -20.24
#